data_AF-A0A1H3TKH2-F1
#
_entry.id   AF-A0A1H3TKH2-F1
#
_cell.length_a   1.000
_cell.length_b   1.000
_cell.length_c   1.000
_cell.angle_alpha   90.00
_cell.angle_beta   90.00
_cell.angle_gamma   90.00
#
_symmetry.space_group_name_H-M   'P 1'
#
loop_
_entity.id
_entity.type
_entity.pdbx_description
1 polymer ?
#
loop_
_entity_poly.entity_id
_entity_poly.type
_entity_poly.pdbx_seq_one_letter_code
_entity_poly.pdbx_strand_id
1 'polypeptide(L)'
;MINETDAWDILKESTKKAYRFSIMLPIIFAITVVITVIGGNLLAIKVGIKQGDTFFLLAMSTGLGLILVIYLINWFHCLKFIRCMKYVDNIKDQKLRRLLLLNKISCILFMIPFTFMIGLVGFQKVRVFAAETYRKRSLDEIIYKYLIAKGN
;
A
#
# COMPACT_ATOMS: atom_id res chain seq x y z
N MET A 1 -19.77 18.73 6.00
CA MET A 1 -19.13 18.10 7.19
C MET A 1 -19.07 16.62 6.92
N ILE A 2 -17.96 15.95 7.28
CA ILE A 2 -17.85 14.48 7.15
C ILE A 2 -18.45 13.90 8.44
N ASN A 3 -19.48 13.05 8.33
CA ASN A 3 -20.04 12.37 9.48
C ASN A 3 -19.09 11.25 9.94
N GLU A 4 -19.20 10.81 11.20
CA GLU A 4 -18.31 9.77 11.76
C GLU A 4 -18.39 8.44 10.96
N THR A 5 -19.57 8.09 10.47
CA THR A 5 -19.79 6.95 9.58
C THR A 5 -19.02 7.07 8.27
N ASP A 6 -19.08 8.25 7.64
CA ASP A 6 -18.35 8.52 6.39
C ASP A 6 -16.83 8.44 6.61
N ALA A 7 -16.35 8.91 7.76
CA ALA A 7 -14.93 8.83 8.11
C ALA A 7 -14.45 7.38 8.30
N TRP A 8 -15.29 6.52 8.89
CA TRP A 8 -15.02 5.08 8.98
C TRP A 8 -14.99 4.40 7.61
N ASP A 9 -15.90 4.78 6.71
CA ASP A 9 -15.96 4.21 5.36
C ASP A 9 -14.73 4.61 4.54
N ILE A 10 -14.32 5.89 4.61
CA ILE A 10 -13.10 6.37 3.95
C ILE A 10 -11.86 5.62 4.49
N LEU A 11 -11.78 5.41 5.81
CA LEU A 11 -10.68 4.66 6.42
C LEU A 11 -10.64 3.20 5.95
N LYS A 12 -11.79 2.52 5.94
CA LYS A 12 -11.91 1.13 5.46
C LYS A 12 -11.58 1.00 3.97
N GLU A 13 -12.05 1.95 3.15
CA GLU A 13 -11.78 1.93 1.72
C GLU A 13 -10.29 2.12 1.43
N SER A 14 -9.66 3.11 2.08
CA SER A 14 -8.23 3.40 1.94
C SER A 14 -7.37 2.21 2.34
N THR A 15 -7.64 1.61 3.49
CA THR A 15 -6.86 0.49 4.02
C THR A 15 -7.05 -0.81 3.22
N LYS A 16 -8.28 -1.06 2.74
CA LYS A 16 -8.58 -2.23 1.88
C LYS A 16 -7.88 -2.13 0.53
N LYS A 17 -7.89 -0.95 -0.10
CA LYS A 17 -7.18 -0.71 -1.36
C LYS A 17 -5.68 -0.91 -1.18
N ALA A 18 -5.08 -0.25 -0.19
CA ALA A 18 -3.64 -0.37 0.08
C ALA A 18 -3.20 -1.81 0.34
N TYR A 19 -3.99 -2.61 1.08
CA TYR A 19 -3.71 -4.03 1.28
C TYR A 19 -3.71 -4.82 -0.03
N ARG A 20 -4.73 -4.62 -0.88
CA ARG A 20 -4.80 -5.29 -2.19
C ARG A 20 -3.58 -4.93 -3.04
N PHE A 21 -3.17 -3.67 -3.02
CA PHE A 21 -1.97 -3.24 -3.74
C PHE A 21 -0.69 -3.88 -3.20
N SER A 22 -0.54 -4.02 -1.88
CA SER A 22 0.65 -4.67 -1.28
C SER A 22 0.85 -6.11 -1.75
N ILE A 23 -0.24 -6.82 -2.09
CA ILE A 23 -0.21 -8.20 -2.55
C ILE A 23 -0.14 -8.28 -4.08
N MET A 24 -0.91 -7.43 -4.77
CA MET A 24 -1.05 -7.49 -6.22
C MET A 24 0.20 -6.99 -6.96
N LEU A 25 0.90 -5.98 -6.42
CA LEU A 25 2.14 -5.45 -7.00
C LEU A 25 3.24 -6.50 -7.22
N PRO A 26 3.67 -7.26 -6.18
CA PRO A 26 4.71 -8.26 -6.36
C PRO A 26 4.27 -9.41 -7.29
N ILE A 27 2.98 -9.77 -7.28
CA ILE A 27 2.44 -10.80 -8.18
C ILE A 27 2.51 -10.34 -9.64
N ILE A 28 2.05 -9.13 -9.96
CA ILE A 28 2.11 -8.59 -11.33
C ILE A 28 3.56 -8.52 -11.78
N PHE A 29 4.45 -8.00 -10.94
CA PHE A 29 5.86 -7.90 -11.28
C PHE A 29 6.47 -9.27 -11.60
N ALA A 30 6.24 -10.27 -10.74
CA ALA A 30 6.74 -11.62 -10.96
C ALA A 30 6.19 -12.22 -12.26
N ILE A 31 4.89 -12.07 -12.53
CA ILE A 31 4.27 -12.55 -13.77
C ILE A 31 4.87 -11.86 -14.99
N THR A 32 4.99 -10.53 -14.97
CA THR A 32 5.60 -9.77 -16.07
C THR A 32 7.03 -10.23 -16.33
N VAL A 33 7.85 -10.36 -15.29
CA VAL A 33 9.24 -10.77 -15.43
C VAL A 33 9.34 -12.18 -16.02
N VAL A 34 8.57 -13.13 -15.48
CA VAL A 34 8.57 -14.53 -15.94
C VAL A 34 8.10 -14.63 -17.40
N ILE A 35 7.00 -13.96 -17.76
CA ILE A 35 6.47 -13.99 -19.13
C ILE A 35 7.47 -13.37 -20.11
N THR A 36 8.06 -12.23 -19.79
CA THR A 36 9.01 -11.55 -20.69
C THR A 36 10.31 -12.35 -20.84
N VAL A 37 10.82 -12.96 -19.76
CA VAL A 37 12.03 -13.79 -19.83
C VAL A 37 11.78 -15.10 -20.59
N ILE A 38 10.68 -15.80 -20.30
CA ILE A 38 10.35 -17.07 -20.98
C ILE A 38 10.00 -16.82 -22.45
N GLY A 39 9.15 -15.83 -22.74
CA GLY A 39 8.76 -15.47 -24.09
C GLY A 39 9.94 -14.95 -24.92
N GLY A 40 10.80 -14.12 -24.33
CA GLY A 40 12.03 -13.62 -24.94
C GLY A 40 13.00 -14.76 -25.29
N ASN A 41 13.25 -15.67 -24.34
CA ASN A 41 14.12 -16.83 -24.59
C ASN A 41 13.55 -17.80 -25.62
N LEU A 42 12.24 -18.08 -25.62
CA LEU A 42 11.59 -18.95 -26.63
C LEU A 42 11.72 -18.38 -28.04
N LEU A 43 11.58 -17.06 -28.21
CA LEU A 43 11.78 -16.39 -29.50
C LEU A 43 13.26 -16.39 -29.90
N ALA A 44 14.16 -16.15 -28.95
CA ALA A 44 15.60 -16.10 -29.19
C ALA A 44 16.19 -17.45 -29.60
N ILE A 45 15.68 -18.56 -29.04
CA ILE A 45 16.03 -19.93 -29.45
C ILE A 45 15.68 -20.17 -30.93
N LYS A 46 14.55 -19.64 -31.42
CA LYS A 46 14.15 -19.77 -32.83
C LYS A 46 15.02 -18.95 -33.80
N VAL A 47 15.68 -17.90 -33.31
CA VAL A 47 16.51 -16.98 -34.13
C VAL A 47 18.01 -17.23 -33.92
N GLY A 48 18.40 -18.15 -33.03
CA GLY A 48 19.80 -18.56 -32.81
C GLY A 48 20.65 -17.56 -32.01
N ILE A 49 20.03 -16.58 -31.34
CA ILE A 49 20.74 -15.51 -30.61
C ILE A 49 20.64 -15.78 -29.11
N LYS A 50 21.78 -15.93 -28.40
CA LYS A 50 21.79 -16.02 -26.93
C LYS A 50 21.87 -14.61 -26.33
N GLN A 51 20.73 -14.07 -25.90
CA GLN A 51 20.60 -12.73 -25.29
C GLN A 51 19.81 -12.74 -23.98
N GLY A 52 19.99 -13.78 -23.14
CA GLY A 52 19.25 -13.94 -21.89
C GLY A 52 19.30 -12.71 -20.97
N ASP A 53 20.47 -12.06 -20.86
CA ASP A 53 20.66 -10.87 -20.03
C ASP A 53 19.88 -9.66 -20.56
N THR A 54 19.79 -9.48 -21.88
CA THR A 54 19.03 -8.40 -22.51
C THR A 54 17.54 -8.56 -22.26
N PHE A 55 17.01 -9.79 -22.36
CA PHE A 55 15.61 -10.08 -22.06
C PHE A 55 15.30 -9.93 -20.58
N PHE A 56 16.23 -10.25 -19.70
CA PHE A 56 16.09 -9.99 -18.27
C PHE A 56 16.05 -8.48 -17.97
N LEU A 57 16.93 -7.68 -18.55
CA LEU A 57 16.91 -6.22 -18.44
C LEU A 57 15.61 -5.61 -18.97
N LEU A 58 15.12 -6.09 -20.11
CA LEU A 58 13.84 -5.67 -20.68
C LEU A 58 12.68 -6.04 -19.74
N ALA A 59 12.66 -7.26 -19.22
CA ALA A 59 11.66 -7.76 -18.29
C ALA A 59 11.61 -6.92 -16.99
N MET A 60 12.78 -6.64 -16.40
CA MET A 60 12.90 -5.79 -15.22
C MET A 60 12.44 -4.36 -15.51
N SER A 61 12.82 -3.78 -16.65
CA SER A 61 12.42 -2.42 -17.05
C SER A 61 10.90 -2.31 -17.24
N THR A 62 10.30 -3.32 -17.88
CA THR A 62 8.85 -3.37 -18.12
C THR A 62 8.09 -3.59 -16.82
N GLY A 63 8.57 -4.49 -15.97
CA GLY A 63 8.00 -4.75 -14.65
C GLY A 63 8.06 -3.53 -13.73
N LEU A 64 9.20 -2.83 -13.68
CA LEU A 64 9.36 -1.59 -12.92
C LEU A 64 8.47 -0.46 -13.47
N GLY A 65 8.32 -0.38 -14.80
CA GLY A 65 7.39 0.56 -15.44
C GLY A 65 5.93 0.33 -15.01
N LEU A 66 5.47 -0.92 -14.99
CA LEU A 66 4.13 -1.27 -14.51
C LEU A 66 3.96 -0.97 -13.01
N ILE A 67 4.96 -1.29 -12.18
CA ILE A 67 4.96 -0.92 -10.76
C ILE A 67 4.83 0.60 -10.61
N LEU A 68 5.57 1.37 -11.39
CA LEU A 68 5.57 2.83 -11.33
C LEU A 68 4.18 3.40 -11.66
N VAL A 69 3.48 2.88 -12.67
CA VAL A 69 2.11 3.29 -12.99
C VAL A 69 1.17 3.02 -11.82
N ILE A 70 1.22 1.82 -11.24
CA ILE A 70 0.39 1.45 -10.09
C ILE A 70 0.72 2.31 -8.87
N TYR A 71 2.00 2.59 -8.65
CA TYR A 71 2.48 3.46 -7.59
C TYR A 71 1.91 4.88 -7.72
N LEU A 72 1.93 5.45 -8.92
CA LEU A 72 1.36 6.77 -9.21
C LEU A 72 -0.17 6.80 -9.04
N ILE A 73 -0.88 5.75 -9.45
CA ILE A 73 -2.34 5.64 -9.19
C ILE A 73 -2.62 5.70 -7.68
N ASN A 74 -1.81 5.03 -6.87
CA ASN A 74 -1.95 5.06 -5.42
C ASN A 74 -1.59 6.40 -4.79
N TRP A 75 -0.67 7.16 -5.38
CA TRP A 75 -0.44 8.55 -4.98
C TRP A 75 -1.72 9.39 -5.11
N PHE A 76 -2.46 9.27 -6.21
CA PHE A 76 -3.72 10.01 -6.37
C PHE A 76 -4.74 9.64 -5.29
N HIS A 77 -4.82 8.37 -4.90
CA HIS A 77 -5.67 7.94 -3.80
C HIS A 77 -5.21 8.52 -2.45
N CYS A 78 -3.90 8.49 -2.17
CA CYS A 78 -3.32 9.07 -0.95
C CYS A 78 -3.57 10.59 -0.89
N LEU A 79 -3.38 11.30 -1.99
CA LEU A 79 -3.65 12.74 -2.11
C LEU A 79 -5.13 13.05 -1.89
N LYS A 80 -6.04 12.26 -2.47
CA LYS A 80 -7.49 12.40 -2.25
C LYS A 80 -7.83 12.22 -0.78
N PHE A 81 -7.29 11.18 -0.13
CA PHE A 81 -7.47 10.94 1.30
C PHE A 81 -6.96 12.12 2.14
N ILE A 82 -5.73 12.59 1.89
CA ILE A 82 -5.14 13.73 2.61
C ILE A 82 -5.99 15.01 2.46
N ARG A 83 -6.60 15.25 1.30
CA ARG A 83 -7.52 16.38 1.10
C ARG A 83 -8.81 16.21 1.91
N CYS A 84 -9.39 15.01 1.93
CA CYS A 84 -10.58 14.73 2.74
C CYS A 84 -10.33 14.88 4.26
N MET A 85 -9.09 14.64 4.70
CA MET A 85 -8.67 14.74 6.10
C MET A 85 -8.72 16.17 6.69
N LYS A 86 -8.95 17.22 5.88
CA LYS A 86 -8.99 18.62 6.34
C LYS A 86 -10.13 18.90 7.36
N TYR A 87 -11.09 17.98 7.49
CA TYR A 87 -12.24 18.10 8.40
C TYR A 87 -12.18 17.16 9.62
N VAL A 88 -11.04 16.50 9.86
CA VAL A 88 -10.91 15.48 10.91
C VAL A 88 -10.92 16.03 12.33
N ASP A 89 -10.65 17.32 12.52
CA ASP A 89 -10.67 17.96 13.85
C ASP A 89 -12.09 18.03 14.46
N ASN A 90 -13.14 17.78 13.68
CA ASN A 90 -14.53 17.77 14.15
C ASN A 90 -15.03 16.38 14.62
N ILE A 91 -14.21 15.34 14.54
CA ILE A 91 -14.59 13.97 14.95
C ILE A 91 -14.46 13.83 16.47
N LYS A 92 -15.53 13.43 17.16
CA LYS A 92 -15.54 13.24 18.62
C LYS A 92 -14.87 11.93 19.03
N ASP A 93 -14.95 10.90 18.19
CA ASP A 93 -14.27 9.62 18.41
C ASP A 93 -12.73 9.75 18.30
N GLN A 94 -12.07 9.70 19.46
CA GLN A 94 -10.61 9.81 19.57
C GLN A 94 -9.88 8.62 18.93
N LYS A 95 -10.46 7.42 18.94
CA LYS A 95 -9.90 6.22 18.31
C LYS A 95 -9.88 6.39 16.79
N LEU A 96 -11.02 6.80 16.22
CA LEU A 96 -11.14 7.06 14.79
C LEU A 96 -10.18 8.16 14.34
N ARG A 97 -10.08 9.26 15.10
CA ARG A 97 -9.14 10.36 14.82
C ARG A 97 -7.68 9.88 14.75
N ARG A 98 -7.26 9.01 15.68
CA ARG A 98 -5.91 8.43 15.70
C ARG A 98 -5.64 7.48 14.54
N LEU A 99 -6.61 6.63 14.19
CA LEU A 99 -6.51 5.75 13.03
C LEU A 99 -6.40 6.54 11.72
N LEU A 100 -7.18 7.61 11.58
CA LEU A 100 -7.13 8.51 10.43
C LEU A 100 -5.78 9.24 10.33
N LEU A 101 -5.22 9.71 11.45
CA LEU A 101 -3.89 10.31 11.51
C LEU A 101 -2.80 9.30 11.12
N LEU A 102 -2.86 8.07 11.64
CA LEU A 102 -1.92 7.00 11.29
C LEU A 102 -2.01 6.63 9.81
N ASN A 103 -3.22 6.60 9.24
CA ASN A 103 -3.44 6.38 7.82
C ASN A 103 -2.87 7.53 6.97
N LYS A 104 -3.00 8.78 7.43
CA LYS A 104 -2.39 9.96 6.79
C LYS A 104 -0.87 9.88 6.77
N ILE A 105 -0.24 9.51 7.88
CA ILE A 105 1.21 9.31 7.95
C ILE A 105 1.64 8.19 7.00
N SER A 106 0.88 7.09 6.97
CA SER A 106 1.13 5.96 6.06
C SER A 106 1.04 6.39 4.59
N CYS A 107 0.06 7.23 4.23
CA CYS A 107 -0.03 7.86 2.90
C CYS A 107 1.22 8.67 2.55
N ILE A 108 1.70 9.53 3.46
CA ILE A 108 2.89 10.37 3.22
C ILE A 108 4.13 9.49 3.03
N LEU A 109 4.33 8.49 3.90
CA LEU A 109 5.45 7.55 3.80
C LEU A 109 5.37 6.69 2.54
N PHE A 110 4.17 6.28 2.14
CA PHE A 110 3.95 5.60 0.87
C PHE A 110 4.34 6.48 -0.32
N MET A 111 4.06 7.79 -0.22
CA MET A 111 4.38 8.73 -1.28
C MET A 111 5.87 9.00 -1.46
N ILE A 112 6.72 8.63 -0.51
CA ILE A 112 8.17 8.79 -0.66
C ILE A 112 8.75 7.44 -1.13
N PRO A 113 9.42 7.37 -2.29
CA PRO A 113 9.90 6.10 -2.84
C PRO A 113 10.79 5.31 -1.88
N PHE A 114 11.67 5.98 -1.13
CA PHE A 114 12.56 5.35 -0.15
C PHE A 114 11.82 4.74 1.05
N THR A 115 10.63 5.22 1.38
CA THR A 115 9.85 4.75 2.54
C THR A 115 8.56 4.04 2.16
N PHE A 116 8.37 3.70 0.87
CA PHE A 116 7.09 3.19 0.39
C PHE A 116 6.66 1.89 1.10
N MET A 117 7.62 1.01 1.39
CA MET A 117 7.40 -0.24 2.13
C MET A 117 6.90 0.03 3.56
N ILE A 118 7.42 1.07 4.22
CA ILE A 118 6.97 1.48 5.55
C ILE A 118 5.52 1.97 5.47
N GLY A 119 5.18 2.75 4.45
CA GLY A 119 3.81 3.18 4.18
C GLY A 119 2.85 2.01 3.98
N LEU A 120 3.25 0.99 3.20
CA LEU A 120 2.47 -0.24 3.00
C LEU A 120 2.20 -1.00 4.31
N VAL A 121 3.23 -1.16 5.14
CA VAL A 121 3.09 -1.79 6.46
C VAL A 121 2.17 -0.94 7.36
N GLY A 122 2.30 0.39 7.32
CA GLY A 122 1.42 1.31 8.03
C GLY A 122 -0.05 1.10 7.69
N PHE A 123 -0.40 1.01 6.40
CA PHE A 123 -1.77 0.72 5.97
C PHE A 123 -2.29 -0.62 6.49
N GLN A 124 -1.45 -1.66 6.51
CA GLN A 124 -1.81 -2.96 7.07
C GLN A 124 -2.09 -2.87 8.57
N LYS A 125 -1.24 -2.15 9.33
CA LYS A 125 -1.45 -1.95 10.78
C LYS A 125 -2.72 -1.18 11.07
N VAL A 126 -3.00 -0.09 10.33
CA VAL A 126 -4.26 0.66 10.45
C VAL A 126 -5.46 -0.26 10.22
N ARG A 127 -5.42 -1.14 9.21
CA ARG A 127 -6.50 -2.11 8.96
C ARG A 127 -6.70 -3.08 10.12
N VAL A 128 -5.61 -3.64 10.66
CA VAL A 128 -5.66 -4.59 11.78
C VAL A 128 -6.19 -3.91 13.05
N PHE A 129 -5.77 -2.67 13.32
CA PHE A 129 -6.23 -1.89 14.46
C PHE A 129 -7.69 -1.44 14.33
N ALA A 130 -8.13 -1.09 13.11
CA ALA A 130 -9.52 -0.78 12.81
C ALA A 130 -10.45 -1.99 13.02
N ALA A 131 -9.98 -3.20 12.67
CA ALA A 131 -10.74 -4.44 12.83
C ALA A 131 -10.58 -5.11 14.21
N GLU A 132 -9.70 -4.60 15.06
CA GLU A 132 -9.32 -5.19 16.36
C GLU A 132 -8.85 -6.67 16.28
N THR A 133 -8.33 -7.08 15.12
CA THR A 133 -7.90 -8.47 14.86
C THR A 133 -6.45 -8.74 15.23
N TYR A 134 -5.81 -7.88 16.05
CA TYR A 134 -4.43 -8.07 16.47
C TYR A 134 -4.29 -9.22 17.48
N ARG A 135 -3.14 -9.91 17.44
CA ARG A 135 -2.87 -11.05 18.32
C ARG A 135 -2.63 -10.56 19.76
N LYS A 136 -3.36 -11.12 20.73
CA LYS A 136 -3.12 -10.83 22.15
C LYS A 136 -1.69 -11.26 22.55
N ARG A 137 -1.04 -10.47 23.41
CA ARG A 137 0.37 -10.54 23.86
C ARG A 137 1.42 -10.36 22.76
N SER A 138 1.07 -9.66 21.68
CA SER A 138 2.02 -9.34 20.61
C SER A 138 2.47 -7.88 20.63
N LEU A 139 3.54 -7.56 19.90
CA LEU A 139 3.97 -6.18 19.65
C LEU A 139 2.83 -5.32 19.08
N ASP A 140 1.93 -5.91 18.29
CA ASP A 140 0.79 -5.21 17.70
C ASP A 140 -0.24 -4.79 18.74
N GLU A 141 -0.43 -5.57 19.81
CA GLU A 141 -1.27 -5.15 20.93
C GLU A 141 -0.62 -4.00 21.70
N ILE A 142 0.71 -4.04 21.92
CA ILE A 142 1.43 -2.97 22.61
C ILE A 142 1.30 -1.67 21.81
N ILE A 143 1.52 -1.74 20.50
CA ILE A 143 1.41 -0.60 19.59
C ILE A 143 -0.04 -0.10 19.55
N TYR A 144 -1.03 -0.98 19.47
CA TYR A 144 -2.44 -0.61 19.52
C TYR A 144 -2.80 0.11 20.82
N LYS A 145 -2.38 -0.45 21.96
CA LYS A 145 -2.63 0.15 23.28
C LYS A 145 -1.98 1.52 23.40
N TYR A 146 -0.74 1.68 22.91
CA TYR A 146 0.01 2.93 23.05
C TYR A 146 -0.45 4.03 22.07
N LEU A 147 -0.65 3.69 20.80
CA LEU A 147 -0.96 4.67 19.75
C LEU A 147 -2.45 4.92 19.56
N ILE A 148 -3.30 3.91 19.82
CA ILE A 148 -4.73 3.97 19.52
C ILE A 148 -5.54 4.07 20.83
N ALA A 149 -5.33 3.17 21.79
CA ALA A 149 -6.16 3.09 23.00
C ALA A 149 -5.76 4.01 24.16
N LYS A 150 -4.54 4.59 24.17
CA LYS A 150 -4.03 5.44 25.27
C LYS A 150 -4.72 6.80 25.28
N GLY A 151 -5.97 6.88 25.75
CA GLY A 151 -6.77 8.10 25.69
C GLY A 151 -8.09 8.00 26.46
N ASN A 152 -8.08 7.34 27.61
CA ASN A 152 -9.06 7.62 28.67
C ASN A 152 -8.43 8.63 29.62
#